data_AF-A0AAW9IDD6-F1
#
_entry.id   AF-A0AAW9IDD6-F1
#
_cell.length_a   1.000
_cell.length_b   1.000
_cell.length_c   1.000
_cell.angle_alpha   90.00
_cell.angle_beta   90.00
_cell.angle_gamma   90.00
#
_symmetry.space_group_name_H-M   'P 1'
#
loop_
_entity.id
_entity.type
_entity.pdbx_description
1 polymer ?
#
loop_
_entity_poly.entity_id
_entity_poly.type
_entity_poly.pdbx_seq_one_letter_code
_entity_poly.pdbx_strand_id
1 'polypeptide(L)'
;HLYHMFMTPVNATSTSGTFRGTDGKIHEAKDYTHYDSWTLWDDYRKYPMIGLVMPDTYKDMVRSISDALDYGIVTWSHDKQPVPNVRTEHAVALLADGVAKGFTDIDNLEEAYEEAKKIANKVITDEVEEIGYVPNRMDRTMEYGYD
;
A
#
# COMPACT_ATOMS: atom_id res chain seq x y z
N HIS A 1 -22.86 -1.13 6.78
CA HIS A 1 -21.40 -1.37 6.94
C HIS A 1 -20.75 -1.89 5.68
N LEU A 2 -21.22 -3.02 5.09
CA LEU A 2 -20.61 -3.59 3.89
C LEU A 2 -20.51 -2.59 2.71
N TYR A 3 -21.60 -1.87 2.40
CA TYR A 3 -21.60 -0.82 1.37
C TYR A 3 -20.50 0.24 1.57
N HIS A 4 -20.26 0.70 2.81
CA HIS A 4 -19.24 1.71 3.09
C HIS A 4 -17.81 1.16 3.01
N MET A 5 -17.59 -0.14 3.25
CA MET A 5 -16.26 -0.75 3.13
C MET A 5 -15.72 -0.70 1.70
N PHE A 6 -16.60 -0.67 0.70
CA PHE A 6 -16.24 -0.64 -0.72
C PHE A 6 -16.29 0.76 -1.35
N MET A 7 -16.42 1.82 -0.54
CA MET A 7 -16.34 3.19 -1.06
C MET A 7 -14.90 3.62 -1.36
N THR A 8 -13.91 3.03 -0.68
CA THR A 8 -12.48 3.22 -0.92
C THR A 8 -11.77 1.86 -0.83
N PRO A 9 -10.65 1.65 -1.53
CA PRO A 9 -10.09 2.53 -2.58
C PRO A 9 -11.02 2.56 -3.80
N VAL A 10 -10.81 3.53 -4.70
CA VAL A 10 -11.62 3.72 -5.92
C VAL A 10 -10.81 3.33 -7.16
N ASN A 11 -11.52 2.98 -8.23
CA ASN A 11 -10.90 2.77 -9.54
C ASN A 11 -10.30 4.09 -10.04
N ALA A 12 -8.98 4.11 -10.19
CA ALA A 12 -8.20 5.25 -10.69
C ALA A 12 -7.71 5.05 -12.13
N THR A 13 -8.15 3.97 -12.79
CA THR A 13 -7.85 3.67 -14.20
C THR A 13 -8.74 4.49 -15.12
N SER A 14 -8.12 5.16 -16.09
CA SER A 14 -8.81 5.89 -17.14
C SER A 14 -9.49 4.95 -18.13
N THR A 15 -10.44 5.46 -18.91
CA THR A 15 -11.12 4.70 -19.97
C THR A 15 -10.18 4.23 -21.09
N SER A 16 -8.99 4.81 -21.20
CA SER A 16 -7.93 4.37 -22.11
C SER A 16 -6.97 3.33 -21.51
N GLY A 17 -7.23 2.84 -20.28
CA GLY A 17 -6.39 1.83 -19.62
C GLY A 17 -5.09 2.39 -19.04
N THR A 18 -5.05 3.67 -18.69
CA THR A 18 -3.89 4.33 -18.07
C THR A 18 -4.22 4.92 -16.72
N PHE A 19 -3.24 5.07 -15.85
CA PHE A 19 -3.40 5.73 -14.55
C PHE A 19 -2.23 6.69 -14.32
N ARG A 20 -2.36 7.59 -13.35
CA ARG A 20 -1.25 8.47 -12.91
C ARG A 20 -0.69 7.94 -11.60
N GLY A 21 0.60 7.64 -11.55
CA GLY A 21 1.26 7.11 -10.36
C GLY A 21 1.57 8.19 -9.32
N THR A 22 2.01 7.77 -8.13
CA THR A 22 2.48 8.68 -7.07
C THR A 22 3.70 9.49 -7.48
N ASP A 23 4.47 9.03 -8.47
CA ASP A 23 5.57 9.80 -9.06
C ASP A 23 5.10 10.97 -9.95
N GLY A 24 3.80 11.06 -10.23
CA GLY A 24 3.15 12.05 -11.07
C GLY A 24 3.18 11.73 -12.57
N LYS A 25 3.70 10.56 -12.97
CA LYS A 25 3.77 10.12 -14.37
C LYS A 25 2.54 9.30 -14.74
N ILE A 26 2.29 9.15 -16.04
CA ILE A 26 1.25 8.29 -16.58
C ILE A 26 1.83 6.90 -16.84
N HIS A 27 1.13 5.87 -16.36
CA HIS A 27 1.47 4.46 -16.49
C HIS A 27 0.29 3.69 -17.12
N GLU A 28 0.55 2.46 -17.59
CA GLU A 28 -0.46 1.61 -18.23
C GLU A 28 -0.97 0.53 -17.27
N ALA A 29 -2.29 0.42 -17.14
CA ALA A 29 -2.94 -0.64 -16.39
C ALA A 29 -3.15 -1.88 -17.29
N LYS A 30 -2.12 -2.70 -17.46
CA LYS A 30 -2.16 -3.89 -18.34
C LYS A 30 -2.84 -5.07 -17.66
N ASP A 31 -4.06 -5.39 -18.12
CA ASP A 31 -4.86 -6.53 -17.68
C ASP A 31 -5.20 -6.50 -16.17
N TYR A 32 -5.33 -5.31 -15.59
CA TYR A 32 -5.82 -5.10 -14.23
C TYR A 32 -6.49 -3.73 -14.09
N THR A 33 -7.24 -3.54 -13.00
CA THR A 33 -7.74 -2.23 -12.58
C THR A 33 -6.81 -1.62 -11.54
N HIS A 34 -6.23 -0.45 -11.83
CA HIS A 34 -5.48 0.31 -10.85
C HIS A 34 -6.41 1.06 -9.88
N TYR A 35 -6.16 0.91 -8.59
CA TYR A 35 -6.91 1.50 -7.47
C TYR A 35 -6.09 2.57 -6.74
N ASP A 36 -6.75 3.62 -6.25
CA ASP A 36 -6.15 4.70 -5.43
C ASP A 36 -7.19 5.23 -4.39
N SER A 37 -6.89 6.32 -3.68
CA SER A 37 -7.65 6.81 -2.51
C SER A 37 -7.45 5.96 -1.26
N TRP A 38 -6.18 5.76 -0.94
CA TRP A 38 -5.66 5.05 0.21
C TRP A 38 -5.81 5.85 1.51
N THR A 39 -6.33 5.16 2.52
CA THR A 39 -6.41 5.62 3.92
C THR A 39 -5.91 4.51 4.84
N LEU A 40 -4.73 3.98 4.52
CA LEU A 40 -4.24 2.68 5.01
C LEU A 40 -4.02 2.67 6.52
N TRP A 41 -3.66 3.80 7.15
CA TRP A 41 -3.58 3.88 8.62
C TRP A 41 -4.90 3.47 9.30
N ASP A 42 -6.03 3.92 8.75
CA ASP A 42 -7.36 3.59 9.26
C ASP A 42 -7.87 2.24 8.73
N ASP A 43 -7.60 1.95 7.46
CA ASP A 43 -8.37 0.95 6.71
C ASP A 43 -7.61 -0.32 6.29
N TYR A 44 -6.32 -0.45 6.61
CA TYR A 44 -5.54 -1.64 6.23
C TYR A 44 -6.18 -2.97 6.72
N ARG A 45 -6.90 -2.92 7.84
CA ARG A 45 -7.58 -4.08 8.44
C ARG A 45 -8.79 -4.56 7.64
N LYS A 46 -9.30 -3.75 6.70
CA LYS A 46 -10.46 -4.14 5.86
C LYS A 46 -10.04 -5.06 4.72
N TYR A 47 -8.82 -4.93 4.19
CA TYR A 47 -8.42 -5.61 2.95
C TYR A 47 -8.33 -7.13 3.07
N PRO A 48 -7.94 -7.74 4.22
CA PRO A 48 -8.05 -9.18 4.39
C PRO A 48 -9.47 -9.71 4.14
N MET A 49 -10.50 -8.97 4.57
CA MET A 49 -11.90 -9.31 4.27
C MET A 49 -12.23 -9.16 2.79
N ILE A 50 -11.74 -8.12 2.12
CA ILE A 50 -11.92 -7.95 0.66
C ILE A 50 -11.28 -9.11 -0.09
N GLY A 51 -10.08 -9.54 0.30
CA GLY A 51 -9.40 -10.70 -0.29
C GLY A 51 -10.16 -12.02 -0.12
N LEU A 52 -10.99 -12.16 0.92
CA LEU A 52 -11.84 -13.34 1.11
C LEU A 52 -13.09 -13.31 0.22
N VAL A 53 -13.71 -12.15 0.01
CA VAL A 53 -15.01 -12.06 -0.67
C VAL A 53 -14.90 -11.64 -2.14
N MET A 54 -13.83 -10.96 -2.53
CA MET A 54 -13.56 -10.43 -3.87
C MET A 54 -12.06 -10.57 -4.20
N PRO A 55 -11.55 -11.80 -4.35
CA PRO A 55 -10.12 -12.06 -4.53
C PRO A 55 -9.52 -11.40 -5.78
N ASP A 56 -10.25 -11.36 -6.90
CA ASP A 56 -9.76 -10.72 -8.14
C ASP A 56 -9.57 -9.22 -7.95
N THR A 57 -10.54 -8.55 -7.31
CA THR A 57 -10.43 -7.12 -6.98
C THR A 57 -9.30 -6.87 -5.98
N TYR A 58 -9.15 -7.74 -4.98
CA TYR A 58 -8.06 -7.61 -4.03
C TYR A 58 -6.68 -7.84 -4.68
N LYS A 59 -6.56 -8.77 -5.63
CA LYS A 59 -5.34 -8.96 -6.44
C LYS A 59 -4.96 -7.65 -7.14
N ASP A 60 -5.92 -6.99 -7.77
CA ASP A 60 -5.72 -5.69 -8.43
C ASP A 60 -5.31 -4.58 -7.43
N MET A 61 -5.89 -4.57 -6.23
CA MET A 61 -5.48 -3.65 -5.15
C MET A 61 -4.04 -3.92 -4.67
N VAL A 62 -3.64 -5.19 -4.52
CA VAL A 62 -2.26 -5.57 -4.16
C VAL A 62 -1.27 -5.10 -5.24
N ARG A 63 -1.61 -5.29 -6.52
CA ARG A 63 -0.80 -4.76 -7.63
C ARG A 63 -0.71 -3.23 -7.60
N SER A 64 -1.81 -2.55 -7.30
CA SER A 64 -1.84 -1.08 -7.18
C SER A 64 -0.96 -0.58 -6.02
N ILE A 65 -0.89 -1.33 -4.90
CA ILE A 65 0.02 -1.02 -3.79
C ILE A 65 1.49 -1.29 -4.17
N SER A 66 1.76 -2.36 -4.93
CA SER A 66 3.09 -2.60 -5.51
C SER A 66 3.56 -1.41 -6.34
N ASP A 67 2.71 -0.93 -7.26
CA ASP A 67 2.96 0.27 -8.07
C ASP A 67 3.21 1.49 -7.19
N ALA A 68 2.39 1.73 -6.16
CA ALA A 68 2.56 2.89 -5.30
C ALA A 68 3.88 2.85 -4.51
N LEU A 69 4.29 1.67 -4.02
CA LEU A 69 5.57 1.47 -3.33
C LEU A 69 6.76 1.79 -4.27
N ASP A 70 6.78 1.19 -5.46
CA ASP A 70 7.80 1.42 -6.49
C ASP A 70 7.84 2.90 -6.93
N TYR A 71 6.67 3.53 -7.08
CA TYR A 71 6.57 4.93 -7.52
C TYR A 71 6.70 5.95 -6.37
N GLY A 72 7.15 5.52 -5.19
CA GLY A 72 7.53 6.41 -4.09
C GLY A 72 6.36 6.97 -3.29
N ILE A 73 5.43 6.12 -2.88
CA ILE A 73 4.40 6.46 -1.90
C ILE A 73 5.02 7.03 -0.62
N VAL A 74 4.40 8.06 -0.06
CA VAL A 74 4.83 8.69 1.19
C VAL A 74 3.68 8.73 2.18
N THR A 75 4.04 8.80 3.46
CA THR A 75 3.13 8.74 4.63
C THR A 75 1.90 9.62 4.48
N TRP A 76 2.08 10.89 4.06
CA TRP A 76 1.00 11.86 3.90
C TRP A 76 0.70 12.09 2.42
N SER A 77 -0.58 12.28 2.09
CA SER A 77 -0.97 12.66 0.73
C SER A 77 -0.22 13.90 0.24
N HIS A 78 0.03 13.95 -1.06
CA HIS A 78 0.79 15.02 -1.72
C HIS A 78 0.22 15.35 -3.11
N ASP A 79 0.70 16.45 -3.69
CA ASP A 79 0.17 17.11 -4.89
C ASP A 79 0.24 16.30 -6.19
N LYS A 80 0.99 15.20 -6.22
CA LYS A 80 1.11 14.32 -7.40
C LYS A 80 0.12 13.17 -7.42
N GLN A 81 -0.55 12.88 -6.30
CA GLN A 81 -1.50 11.78 -6.23
C GLN A 81 -2.74 12.09 -7.09
N PRO A 82 -3.22 11.12 -7.90
CA PRO A 82 -4.31 11.34 -8.83
C PRO A 82 -5.67 11.46 -8.15
N VAL A 83 -5.82 10.88 -6.96
CA VAL A 83 -7.04 10.83 -6.17
C VAL A 83 -6.72 11.28 -4.75
N PRO A 84 -7.65 11.93 -4.02
CA PRO A 84 -7.41 12.29 -2.62
C PRO A 84 -7.08 11.04 -1.78
N ASN A 85 -5.89 11.06 -1.18
CA ASN A 85 -5.48 10.12 -0.13
C ASN A 85 -5.39 10.88 1.21
N VAL A 86 -5.15 10.15 2.30
CA VAL A 86 -4.88 10.77 3.62
C VAL A 86 -3.54 10.30 4.15
N ARG A 87 -3.47 9.00 4.44
CA ARG A 87 -2.36 8.33 5.13
C ARG A 87 -2.13 6.96 4.51
N THR A 88 -0.86 6.59 4.33
CA THR A 88 -0.46 5.42 3.53
C THR A 88 0.41 4.42 4.30
N GLU A 89 0.59 4.62 5.60
CA GLU A 89 1.20 3.65 6.50
C GLU A 89 0.48 2.29 6.40
N HIS A 90 1.18 1.18 6.66
CA HIS A 90 0.68 -0.18 6.45
C HIS A 90 0.47 -0.63 4.98
N ALA A 91 0.96 0.13 4.00
CA ALA A 91 1.07 -0.35 2.62
C ALA A 91 1.89 -1.66 2.53
N VAL A 92 2.95 -1.75 3.34
CA VAL A 92 3.80 -2.95 3.47
C VAL A 92 2.97 -4.16 3.89
N ALA A 93 2.12 -4.01 4.91
CA ALA A 93 1.27 -5.09 5.39
C ALA A 93 0.26 -5.58 4.35
N LEU A 94 -0.30 -4.67 3.53
CA LEU A 94 -1.22 -5.04 2.45
C LEU A 94 -0.51 -5.82 1.34
N LEU A 95 0.69 -5.37 0.93
CA LEU A 95 1.52 -6.11 -0.03
C LEU A 95 1.89 -7.50 0.53
N ALA A 96 2.35 -7.57 1.78
CA ALA A 96 2.75 -8.82 2.43
C ALA A 96 1.58 -9.81 2.54
N ASP A 97 0.38 -9.34 2.91
CA ASP A 97 -0.83 -10.17 2.95
C ASP A 97 -1.20 -10.71 1.56
N GLY A 98 -1.08 -9.90 0.52
CA GLY A 98 -1.32 -10.32 -0.85
C GLY A 98 -0.33 -11.39 -1.34
N VAL A 99 0.96 -11.17 -1.08
CA VAL A 99 2.03 -12.14 -1.39
C VAL A 99 1.83 -13.45 -0.63
N ALA A 100 1.48 -13.39 0.66
CA ALA A 100 1.21 -14.58 1.48
C ALA A 100 0.00 -15.39 0.96
N LYS A 101 -0.95 -14.72 0.30
CA LYS A 101 -2.11 -15.34 -0.39
C LYS A 101 -1.81 -15.84 -1.81
N GLY A 102 -0.58 -15.65 -2.30
CA GLY A 102 -0.14 -16.12 -3.62
C GLY A 102 -0.33 -15.11 -4.76
N PHE A 103 -0.65 -13.84 -4.48
CA PHE A 103 -0.71 -12.80 -5.50
C PHE A 103 0.69 -12.28 -5.84
N THR A 104 1.50 -13.13 -6.47
CA THR A 104 2.92 -12.85 -6.78
C THR A 104 3.18 -12.55 -8.26
N ASP A 105 2.15 -12.65 -9.11
CA ASP A 105 2.21 -12.34 -10.54
C ASP A 105 2.10 -10.82 -10.74
N ILE A 106 3.14 -10.10 -10.31
CA ILE A 106 3.26 -8.64 -10.31
C ILE A 106 4.63 -8.26 -10.85
N ASP A 107 4.67 -7.48 -11.93
CA ASP A 107 5.90 -7.20 -12.69
C ASP A 107 7.00 -6.51 -11.87
N ASN A 108 6.62 -5.58 -10.98
CA ASN A 108 7.52 -4.77 -10.15
C ASN A 108 7.57 -5.22 -8.68
N LEU A 109 7.29 -6.50 -8.42
CA LEU A 109 7.21 -7.01 -7.04
C LEU A 109 8.56 -6.90 -6.29
N GLU A 110 9.68 -7.07 -6.98
CA GLU A 110 11.01 -6.98 -6.38
C GLU A 110 11.34 -5.54 -5.99
N GLU A 111 11.08 -4.57 -6.87
CA GLU A 111 11.23 -3.15 -6.60
C GLU A 111 10.33 -2.69 -5.45
N ALA A 112 9.05 -3.09 -5.47
CA ALA A 112 8.11 -2.78 -4.41
C ALA A 112 8.52 -3.38 -3.06
N TYR A 113 9.09 -4.59 -3.05
CA TYR A 113 9.61 -5.22 -1.84
C TYR A 113 10.80 -4.45 -1.26
N GLU A 114 11.75 -4.00 -2.09
CA GLU A 114 12.88 -3.21 -1.62
C GLU A 114 12.45 -1.86 -1.05
N GLU A 115 11.45 -1.19 -1.64
CA GLU A 115 10.86 0.02 -1.07
C GLU A 115 10.08 -0.26 0.22
N ALA A 116 9.30 -1.34 0.27
CA ALA A 116 8.60 -1.77 1.48
C ALA A 116 9.57 -2.03 2.65
N LYS A 117 10.69 -2.70 2.37
CA LYS A 117 11.75 -2.96 3.34
C LYS A 117 12.40 -1.67 3.86
N LYS A 118 12.63 -0.68 3.00
CA LYS A 118 13.12 0.65 3.43
C LYS A 118 12.12 1.34 4.34
N ILE A 119 10.82 1.22 4.06
CA ILE A 119 9.76 1.78 4.90
C ILE A 119 9.75 1.11 6.28
N ALA A 120 9.71 -0.23 6.34
CA ALA A 120 9.69 -0.99 7.60
C ALA A 120 10.94 -0.69 8.45
N ASN A 121 12.12 -0.64 7.82
CA ASN A 121 13.38 -0.40 8.51
C ASN A 121 13.63 1.08 8.84
N LYS A 122 12.74 2.01 8.48
CA LYS A 122 12.93 3.46 8.67
C LYS A 122 13.19 3.87 10.11
N VAL A 123 12.66 3.11 11.07
CA VAL A 123 12.82 3.38 12.51
C VAL A 123 13.97 2.62 13.16
N ILE A 124 14.62 1.71 12.43
CA ILE A 124 15.70 0.88 12.95
C ILE A 124 16.99 1.70 12.94
N THR A 125 17.41 2.13 14.12
CA THR A 125 18.71 2.75 14.42
C THR A 125 19.51 1.83 15.34
N ASP A 126 20.82 2.06 15.50
CA ASP A 126 21.66 1.30 16.43
C ASP A 126 21.05 1.24 17.85
N GLU A 127 20.47 2.34 18.33
CA GLU A 127 19.76 2.38 19.62
C GLU A 127 18.52 1.49 19.63
N VAL A 128 17.70 1.53 18.57
CA VAL A 128 16.49 0.71 18.46
C VAL A 128 16.84 -0.78 18.33
N GLU A 129 17.93 -1.13 17.63
CA GLU A 129 18.44 -2.50 17.59
C GLU A 129 18.92 -2.98 18.98
N GLU A 130 19.55 -2.10 19.76
CA GLU A 130 20.03 -2.44 21.12
C GLU A 130 18.88 -2.63 22.11
N ILE A 131 17.88 -1.73 22.11
CA ILE A 131 16.83 -1.72 23.14
C ILE A 131 15.54 -2.42 22.70
N GLY A 132 15.35 -2.68 21.39
CA GLY A 132 14.19 -3.37 20.81
C GLY A 132 12.92 -2.53 20.67
N TYR A 133 12.99 -1.21 20.85
CA TYR A 133 11.84 -0.30 20.68
C TYR A 133 12.29 1.13 20.35
N VAL A 134 11.36 1.97 19.86
CA VAL A 134 11.61 3.39 19.56
C VAL A 134 11.42 4.23 20.83
N PRO A 135 12.48 4.89 21.38
CA PRO A 135 12.39 5.67 22.61
C PRO A 135 11.32 6.76 22.55
N ASN A 136 10.53 6.88 23.63
CA ASN A 136 9.45 7.87 23.77
C ASN A 136 8.38 7.83 22.65
N ARG A 137 8.35 6.76 21.84
CA ARG A 137 7.45 6.56 20.70
C ARG A 137 6.90 5.14 20.68
N MET A 138 6.10 4.83 21.70
CA MET A 138 5.39 3.55 21.80
C MET A 138 4.51 3.31 20.57
N ASP A 139 3.88 4.36 20.05
CA ASP A 139 3.08 4.32 18.82
C ASP A 139 3.90 3.77 17.66
N ARG A 140 5.11 4.31 17.41
CA ARG A 140 5.97 3.82 16.32
C ARG A 140 6.52 2.43 16.56
N THR A 141 6.84 2.09 17.81
CA THR A 141 7.30 0.75 18.16
C THR A 141 6.25 -0.29 17.75
N MET A 142 4.98 -0.04 18.08
CA MET A 142 3.90 -0.96 17.77
C MET A 142 3.52 -0.94 16.28
N GLU A 143 3.55 0.23 15.65
CA GLU A 143 3.20 0.42 14.24
C GLU A 143 4.22 -0.25 13.31
N TYR A 144 5.51 0.06 13.47
CA TYR A 144 6.59 -0.52 12.66
C TYR A 144 6.98 -1.95 13.09
N GLY A 145 6.60 -2.39 14.29
CA GLY A 145 6.72 -3.79 14.66
C GLY A 145 5.64 -4.68 14.03
N TYR A 146 4.53 -4.08 13.57
CA TYR A 146 3.49 -4.77 12.81
C TYR A 146 3.80 -4.79 11.30
N ASP A 147 4.29 -3.67 10.75
CA ASP A 147 4.71 -3.54 9.35
C ASP A 147 5.99 -4.31 9.03
#